data_AF-A0A645ENK1-F1
#
_entry.id   AF-A0A645ENK1-F1
#
_cell.length_a   1.000
_cell.length_b   1.000
_cell.length_c   1.000
_cell.angle_alpha   90.00
_cell.angle_beta   90.00
_cell.angle_gamma   90.00
#
_symmetry.space_group_name_H-M   'P 1'
#
loop_
_entity.id
_entity.type
_entity.pdbx_description
1 polymer ?
#
loop_
_entity_poly.entity_id
_entity_poly.type
_entity_poly.pdbx_seq_one_letter_code
_entity_poly.pdbx_strand_id
1 'polypeptide(L)'
;MRPIEVTLTATGTSQWIPVDFYKLPFQLTLGVDVTGTATASVEYTVNNVWDPNVTPVGHTVTGLNAVTNNTVASLNFPVRAVRITAGPMAGTATLTILQGRSS
;
A
#
# COMPACT_ATOMS: atom_id res chain seq x y z
N MET A 1 -1.66 -13.97 9.07
CA MET A 1 -0.41 -13.20 9.19
C MET A 1 -0.68 -12.04 10.14
N ARG A 2 0.33 -11.49 10.82
CA ARG A 2 0.14 -10.23 11.57
C ARG A 2 -0.08 -9.10 10.54
N PRO A 3 -1.01 -8.17 10.77
CA PRO A 3 -1.12 -6.96 9.96
C PRO A 3 0.23 -6.24 9.83
N ILE A 4 0.50 -5.68 8.67
CA ILE A 4 1.65 -4.79 8.47
C ILE A 4 1.12 -3.37 8.40
N GLU A 5 1.66 -2.47 9.22
CA GLU A 5 1.28 -1.07 9.28
C GLU A 5 2.48 -0.19 8.92
N VAL A 6 2.25 0.81 8.07
CA VAL A 6 3.25 1.79 7.65
C VAL A 6 2.67 3.18 7.78
N THR A 7 3.28 4.01 8.63
CA THR A 7 2.84 5.38 8.88
C THR A 7 3.83 6.38 8.30
N LEU A 8 3.30 7.34 7.53
CA LEU A 8 4.01 8.54 7.11
C LEU A 8 3.52 9.73 7.93
N THR A 9 4.47 10.54 8.41
CA THR A 9 4.21 11.78 9.18
C THR A 9 4.68 13.03 8.44
N ALA A 10 5.18 12.86 7.21
CA ALA A 10 5.65 13.91 6.34
C ALA A 10 5.44 13.48 4.88
N THR A 11 5.42 14.46 3.98
CA THR A 11 5.37 14.22 2.54
C THR A 11 6.48 13.27 2.09
N GLY A 12 6.14 12.29 1.28
CA GLY A 12 7.10 11.32 0.75
C GLY A 12 6.47 9.97 0.43
N THR A 13 7.31 9.02 0.09
CA THR A 13 6.89 7.66 -0.30
C THR A 13 7.59 6.65 0.62
N SER A 14 6.85 5.64 1.07
CA SER A 14 7.41 4.55 1.87
C SER A 14 8.28 3.63 1.01
N GLN A 15 9.05 2.75 1.66
CA GLN A 15 9.63 1.60 0.98
C GLN A 15 8.51 0.68 0.44
N TRP A 16 8.85 -0.13 -0.57
CA TRP A 16 7.98 -1.19 -1.05
C TRP A 16 7.85 -2.29 0.02
N ILE A 17 6.61 -2.60 0.39
CA ILE A 17 6.28 -3.70 1.29
C ILE A 17 5.95 -4.93 0.43
N PRO A 18 6.82 -5.95 0.38
CA PRO A 18 6.55 -7.16 -0.38
C PRO A 18 5.38 -7.95 0.23
N VAL A 19 4.63 -8.64 -0.64
CA VAL A 19 3.48 -9.45 -0.25
C VAL A 19 3.59 -10.86 -0.84
N ASP A 20 2.89 -11.83 -0.25
CA ASP A 20 2.95 -13.22 -0.71
C ASP A 20 2.02 -13.42 -1.93
N PHE A 21 2.58 -13.23 -3.13
CA PHE A 21 1.86 -13.39 -4.39
C PHE A 21 1.52 -14.85 -4.74
N TYR A 22 2.03 -15.84 -4.00
CA TYR A 22 1.72 -17.26 -4.20
C TYR A 22 0.45 -17.70 -3.47
N LYS A 23 -0.20 -16.84 -2.69
CA LYS A 23 -1.48 -17.17 -2.04
C LYS A 23 -2.59 -17.39 -3.05
N LEU A 24 -3.36 -18.47 -2.84
CA LEU A 24 -4.56 -18.82 -3.59
C LEU A 24 -5.75 -19.01 -2.64
N PRO A 25 -6.87 -18.28 -2.82
CA PRO A 25 -7.01 -17.11 -3.70
C PRO A 25 -6.14 -15.94 -3.21
N PHE A 26 -5.59 -15.14 -4.13
CA PHE A 26 -4.89 -13.92 -3.76
C PHE A 26 -5.92 -12.86 -3.35
N GLN A 27 -5.90 -12.46 -2.09
CA GLN A 27 -6.72 -11.37 -1.56
C GLN A 27 -5.92 -10.53 -0.58
N LEU A 28 -5.91 -9.22 -0.86
CA LEU A 28 -5.25 -8.23 -0.05
C LEU A 28 -6.20 -7.09 0.25
N THR A 29 -6.38 -6.78 1.54
CA THR A 29 -7.11 -5.59 1.99
C THR A 29 -6.09 -4.51 2.34
N LEU A 30 -6.33 -3.31 1.84
CA LEU A 30 -5.49 -2.13 2.02
C LEU A 30 -6.35 -1.05 2.67
N GLY A 31 -6.08 -0.75 3.93
CA GLY A 31 -6.71 0.35 4.66
C GLY A 31 -5.78 1.55 4.72
N VAL A 32 -6.30 2.74 4.46
CA VAL A 32 -5.57 4.00 4.63
C VAL A 32 -6.33 4.84 5.64
N ASP A 33 -5.68 5.12 6.77
CA ASP A 33 -6.18 6.05 7.78
C ASP A 33 -5.42 7.37 7.68
N VAL A 34 -6.16 8.46 7.53
CA VAL A 34 -5.62 9.80 7.30
C VAL A 34 -6.05 10.70 8.46
N THR A 35 -5.11 11.46 9.01
CA THR A 35 -5.41 12.47 10.03
C THR A 35 -5.02 13.86 9.57
N GLY A 36 -5.72 14.88 10.08
CA GLY A 36 -5.49 16.27 9.72
C GLY A 36 -5.79 16.56 8.25
N THR A 37 -4.90 17.28 7.57
CA THR A 37 -5.04 17.63 6.14
C THR A 37 -4.13 16.78 5.25
N ALA A 38 -3.74 15.60 5.72
CA ALA A 38 -2.89 14.71 4.94
C ALA A 38 -3.60 14.21 3.67
N THR A 39 -2.82 13.95 2.64
CA THR A 39 -3.26 13.30 1.40
C THR A 39 -2.42 12.04 1.22
N ALA A 40 -3.07 10.93 0.87
CA ALA A 40 -2.38 9.65 0.71
C ALA A 40 -2.81 8.93 -0.56
N SER A 41 -1.86 8.27 -1.21
CA SER A 41 -2.10 7.34 -2.31
C SER A 41 -1.44 6.02 -1.99
N VAL A 42 -2.05 4.92 -2.43
CA VAL A 42 -1.43 3.59 -2.33
C VAL A 42 -1.13 3.09 -3.72
N GLU A 43 0.06 2.54 -3.88
CA GLU A 43 0.53 1.99 -5.14
C GLU A 43 0.89 0.51 -4.97
N TYR A 44 0.68 -0.27 -6.02
CA TYR A 44 1.17 -1.64 -6.14
C TYR A 44 2.15 -1.76 -7.30
N THR A 45 2.99 -2.78 -7.26
CA THR A 45 3.88 -3.12 -8.39
C THR A 45 3.84 -4.62 -8.68
N VAL A 46 4.06 -4.97 -9.94
CA VAL A 46 4.25 -6.35 -10.40
C VAL A 46 5.73 -6.66 -10.66
N ASN A 47 6.61 -5.68 -10.50
CA ASN A 47 8.04 -5.84 -10.67
C ASN A 47 8.70 -6.50 -9.45
N ASN A 48 9.85 -7.14 -9.69
CA ASN A 48 10.62 -7.74 -8.62
C ASN A 48 11.33 -6.65 -7.79
N VAL A 49 10.82 -6.38 -6.58
CA VAL A 49 11.40 -5.36 -5.68
C VAL A 49 12.73 -5.78 -5.05
N TRP A 50 13.13 -7.06 -5.18
CA TRP A 50 14.41 -7.57 -4.68
C TRP A 50 15.51 -7.58 -5.75
N ASP A 51 15.18 -7.31 -7.02
CA ASP A 51 16.17 -7.21 -8.08
C ASP A 51 16.74 -5.78 -8.13
N PRO A 52 18.03 -5.56 -7.81
CA PRO A 52 18.62 -4.23 -7.80
C PRO A 52 18.69 -3.59 -9.19
N ASN A 53 18.55 -4.37 -10.27
CA ASN A 53 18.59 -3.87 -11.65
C ASN A 53 17.21 -3.42 -12.14
N VAL A 54 16.15 -3.65 -11.36
CA VAL A 54 14.78 -3.31 -11.73
C VAL A 54 14.32 -2.15 -10.86
N THR A 55 13.99 -1.02 -11.49
CA THR A 55 13.25 0.06 -10.81
C THR A 55 11.76 -0.29 -10.83
N PRO A 56 11.12 -0.55 -9.67
CA PRO A 56 9.73 -0.96 -9.66
C PRO A 56 8.81 0.17 -10.12
N VAL A 57 7.94 -0.11 -11.08
CA VAL A 57 6.90 0.81 -11.56
C VAL A 57 5.68 0.67 -10.65
N GLY A 58 5.21 1.80 -10.12
CA GLY A 58 4.03 1.87 -9.29
C GLY A 58 2.76 2.10 -10.10
N HIS A 59 1.71 1.36 -9.77
CA HIS A 59 0.35 1.54 -10.26
C HIS A 59 -0.53 1.94 -9.08
N THR A 60 -1.28 3.01 -9.21
CA THR A 60 -2.18 3.45 -8.13
C THR A 60 -3.32 2.46 -7.92
N VAL A 61 -3.57 2.08 -6.67
CA VAL A 61 -4.71 1.25 -6.29
C VAL A 61 -6.00 2.02 -6.54
N THR A 62 -6.93 1.44 -7.27
CA THR A 62 -8.26 2.02 -7.50
C THR A 62 -8.95 2.29 -6.16
N GLY A 63 -9.44 3.52 -5.97
CA GLY A 63 -10.08 3.96 -4.73
C GLY A 63 -9.12 4.49 -3.65
N LEU A 64 -7.79 4.39 -3.85
CA LEU A 64 -6.77 4.92 -2.94
C LEU A 64 -5.81 5.87 -3.67
N ASN A 65 -6.38 6.82 -4.43
CA ASN A 65 -5.62 7.91 -5.08
C ASN A 65 -5.97 9.23 -4.39
N ALA A 66 -4.97 9.90 -3.82
CA ALA A 66 -5.08 11.20 -3.16
C ALA A 66 -6.22 11.28 -2.13
N VAL A 67 -6.40 10.20 -1.36
CA VAL A 67 -7.43 10.13 -0.33
C VAL A 67 -7.09 11.06 0.83
N THR A 68 -8.11 11.74 1.34
CA THR A 68 -8.04 12.66 2.48
C THR A 68 -8.83 12.16 3.68
N ASN A 69 -9.56 11.05 3.53
CA ASN A 69 -10.38 10.43 4.56
C ASN A 69 -10.02 8.95 4.66
N ASN A 70 -10.36 8.34 5.80
CA ASN A 70 -10.17 6.91 6.02
C ASN A 70 -10.90 6.11 4.95
N THR A 71 -10.17 5.30 4.21
CA THR A 71 -10.67 4.57 3.04
C THR A 71 -10.04 3.19 2.97
N VAL A 72 -10.78 2.21 2.45
CA VAL A 72 -10.31 0.85 2.25
C VAL A 72 -10.49 0.45 0.79
N ALA A 73 -9.54 -0.30 0.25
CA ALA A 73 -9.66 -0.98 -1.03
C ALA A 73 -9.13 -2.42 -0.95
N SER A 74 -9.36 -3.20 -1.99
CA SER A 74 -8.84 -4.57 -2.10
C SER A 74 -8.12 -4.80 -3.42
N LEU A 75 -7.13 -5.69 -3.38
CA LEU A 75 -6.48 -6.26 -4.56
C LEU A 75 -6.81 -7.74 -4.65
N ASN A 76 -7.41 -8.13 -5.78
CA ASN A 76 -7.92 -9.47 -6.04
C ASN A 76 -7.14 -10.15 -7.19
N PHE A 77 -5.96 -9.63 -7.49
CA PHE A 77 -5.02 -10.14 -8.48
C PHE A 77 -3.61 -10.10 -7.88
N PRO A 78 -2.72 -11.07 -8.22
CA PRO A 78 -1.38 -11.12 -7.64
C PRO A 78 -0.56 -9.87 -7.92
N VAL A 79 0.07 -9.31 -6.89
CA VAL A 79 1.04 -8.20 -6.98
C VAL A 79 2.29 -8.55 -6.17
N ARG A 80 3.43 -7.95 -6.50
CA ARG A 80 4.72 -8.23 -5.83
C ARG A 80 4.89 -7.45 -4.54
N ALA A 81 4.47 -6.19 -4.53
CA ALA A 81 4.59 -5.30 -3.38
C ALA A 81 3.57 -4.16 -3.44
N VAL A 82 3.36 -3.51 -2.30
CA VAL A 82 2.56 -2.29 -2.16
C VAL A 82 3.35 -1.22 -1.42
N ARG A 83 3.01 0.06 -1.58
CA ARG A 83 3.58 1.17 -0.82
C ARG A 83 2.57 2.29 -0.63
N ILE A 84 2.80 3.16 0.34
CA ILE A 84 2.05 4.40 0.54
C ILE A 84 2.89 5.61 0.12
N THR A 85 2.25 6.57 -0.53
CA THR A 85 2.80 7.88 -0.87
C THR A 85 1.92 8.94 -0.24
N ALA A 86 2.49 9.79 0.62
CA ALA A 86 1.82 10.95 1.19
C ALA A 86 2.21 12.22 0.43
N GLY A 87 1.21 13.00 0.04
CA GLY A 87 1.40 14.35 -0.49
C GLY A 87 1.68 15.37 0.64
N PRO A 88 1.63 16.68 0.33
CA PRO A 88 1.69 17.73 1.35
C PRO A 88 0.68 17.45 2.47
N MET A 89 1.15 17.45 3.71
CA MET A 89 0.35 17.00 4.84
C MET A 89 0.67 17.73 6.14
N ALA A 90 -0.37 17.89 6.96
CA ALA A 90 -0.28 18.16 8.38
C ALA A 90 -1.11 17.08 9.09
N GLY A 91 -0.45 16.14 9.77
CA GLY A 91 -1.06 14.94 10.34
C GLY A 91 -0.30 13.67 9.97
N THR A 92 -1.02 12.55 9.82
CA THR A 92 -0.45 11.22 9.52
C THR A 92 -1.23 10.52 8.42
N ALA A 93 -0.54 9.67 7.67
CA ALA A 93 -1.16 8.72 6.76
C ALA A 93 -0.64 7.31 7.09
N THR A 94 -1.53 6.43 7.53
CA THR A 94 -1.19 5.05 7.92
C THR A 94 -1.81 4.07 6.94
N LEU A 95 -0.96 3.26 6.30
CA LEU A 95 -1.37 2.13 5.48
C LEU A 95 -1.36 0.85 6.32
N THR A 96 -2.50 0.17 6.37
CA THR A 96 -2.65 -1.16 6.97
C THR A 96 -2.85 -2.20 5.87
N ILE A 97 -2.00 -3.21 5.87
CA ILE A 97 -1.93 -4.27 4.86
C ILE A 97 -2.38 -5.58 5.52
N LEU A 98 -3.50 -6.12 5.06
CA LEU A 98 -4.04 -7.40 5.53
C LEU A 98 -4.05 -8.41 4.39
N GLN A 99 -3.29 -9.49 4.57
CA GLN A 99 -3.28 -10.59 3.61
C GLN A 99 -4.01 -11.80 4.17
N GLY A 100 -5.00 -12.28 3.41
CA GLY A 100 -5.76 -13.48 3.76
C GLY A 100 -4.85 -14.70 3.87
N ARG A 101 -5.02 -15.50 4.94
CA ARG A 101 -4.33 -16.78 5.08
C ARG A 101 -5.18 -17.88 4.47
N SER A 102 -4.63 -18.62 3.50
CA SER A 102 -5.16 -19.94 3.12
C SER A 102 -4.87 -20.93 4.25
N SER A 103 -5.88 -21.71 4.65
CA SER A 103 -5.80 -22.74 5.69
C SER A 103 -4.83 -23.85 5.32
#